data_AF-A0A530BM37-F1
#
_entry.id   AF-A0A530BM37-F1
#
_cell.length_a   1.000
_cell.length_b   1.000
_cell.length_c   1.000
_cell.angle_alpha   90.00
_cell.angle_beta   90.00
_cell.angle_gamma   90.00
#
_symmetry.space_group_name_H-M   'P 1'
#
loop_
_entity.id
_entity.type
_entity.pdbx_description
1 polymer ?
#
loop_
_entity_poly.entity_id
_entity_poly.type
_entity_poly.pdbx_seq_one_letter_code
_entity_poly.pdbx_strand_id
1 'polypeptide(L)'
;VLVHGKGRRQAMMPLRHDVGAAIVAYIRHGRPASPCRRLFLRMLAPHVGFASGCAIMMIAKEALERAGIHGYAHHGAHLFRHSLATDLLRSGASFAEIGQLLRHRSIDSTGIYAKLDIEKLRELSLPWPGGIQ
;
A
#
# COMPACT_ATOMS: atom_id res chain seq x y z
N VAL A 1 -0.69 -10.57 -12.04
CA VAL A 1 -0.04 -11.33 -10.94
C VAL A 1 -1.12 -11.89 -10.02
N LEU A 2 -1.06 -13.17 -9.67
CA LEU A 2 -2.00 -13.79 -8.74
C LEU A 2 -1.58 -13.48 -7.30
N VAL A 3 -2.45 -12.81 -6.55
CA VAL A 3 -2.17 -12.41 -5.17
C VAL A 3 -3.03 -13.22 -4.20
N HIS A 4 -2.38 -14.00 -3.34
CA HIS A 4 -3.03 -14.73 -2.26
C HIS A 4 -3.20 -13.81 -1.04
N GLY A 5 -4.43 -13.71 -0.54
CA GLY A 5 -4.79 -12.88 0.61
C GLY A 5 -5.29 -13.70 1.80
N LYS A 6 -5.64 -13.00 2.88
CA LYS A 6 -6.22 -13.60 4.09
C LYS A 6 -7.49 -14.38 3.75
N GLY A 7 -7.64 -15.57 4.35
CA GLY A 7 -8.80 -16.45 4.11
C GLY A 7 -8.76 -17.16 2.76
N ARG A 8 -7.55 -17.50 2.25
CA ARG A 8 -7.32 -18.23 0.99
C ARG A 8 -7.89 -17.57 -0.28
N ARG A 9 -8.20 -16.28 -0.22
CA ARG A 9 -8.69 -15.53 -1.38
C ARG A 9 -7.57 -15.30 -2.38
N GLN A 10 -7.91 -15.41 -3.65
CA GLN A 10 -7.00 -15.14 -4.76
C GLN A 10 -7.60 -14.03 -5.60
N ALA A 11 -6.76 -13.11 -6.06
CA ALA A 11 -7.16 -12.07 -6.98
C ALA A 11 -6.07 -11.89 -8.03
N MET A 12 -6.45 -11.81 -9.30
CA MET A 12 -5.55 -11.40 -10.36
C MET A 12 -5.45 -9.88 -10.32
N MET A 13 -4.25 -9.37 -10.07
CA MET A 13 -3.98 -7.93 -10.02
C MET A 13 -3.10 -7.53 -11.20
N PRO A 14 -3.31 -6.35 -11.80
CA PRO A 14 -2.41 -5.83 -12.80
C PRO A 14 -1.02 -5.62 -12.20
N LEU A 15 0.01 -5.89 -12.98
CA LEU A 15 1.38 -5.54 -12.66
C LEU A 15 1.81 -4.46 -13.64
N ARG A 16 2.14 -3.28 -13.12
CA ARG A 16 2.64 -2.19 -13.95
C ARG A 16 3.99 -2.58 -14.57
N HIS A 17 4.25 -2.04 -15.75
CA HIS A 17 5.46 -2.34 -16.51
C HIS A 17 6.74 -1.98 -15.74
N ASP A 18 6.78 -0.81 -15.12
CA ASP A 18 7.89 -0.33 -14.27
C ASP A 18 8.19 -1.29 -13.11
N VAL A 19 7.16 -1.79 -12.43
CA VAL A 19 7.31 -2.79 -11.37
C VAL A 19 7.83 -4.11 -11.92
N GLY A 20 7.33 -4.54 -13.09
CA GLY A 20 7.83 -5.72 -13.80
C GLY A 20 9.33 -5.60 -14.13
N ALA A 21 9.75 -4.46 -14.68
CA ALA A 21 11.15 -4.18 -15.00
C ALA A 21 12.03 -4.21 -13.74
N ALA A 22 11.57 -3.62 -12.63
CA ALA A 22 12.30 -3.64 -11.35
C ALA A 22 12.46 -5.07 -10.80
N ILE A 23 11.43 -5.91 -10.91
CA ILE A 23 11.50 -7.32 -10.51
C ILE A 23 12.51 -8.08 -11.38
N VAL A 24 12.51 -7.85 -12.70
CA VAL A 24 13.47 -8.49 -13.61
C VAL A 24 14.91 -8.06 -13.26
N ALA A 25 15.13 -6.77 -13.02
CA ALA A 25 16.45 -6.25 -12.61
C ALA A 25 16.91 -6.90 -11.29
N TYR A 26 16.01 -7.03 -10.31
CA TYR A 26 16.31 -7.74 -9.07
C TYR A 26 16.69 -9.20 -9.32
N ILE A 27 15.90 -9.95 -10.11
CA ILE A 27 16.20 -11.36 -10.41
C ILE A 27 17.56 -11.53 -11.09
N ARG A 28 17.90 -10.64 -12.03
CA ARG A 28 19.14 -10.73 -12.82
C ARG A 28 20.38 -10.27 -12.07
N HIS A 29 20.27 -9.26 -11.22
CA HIS A 29 21.43 -8.55 -10.69
C HIS A 29 21.47 -8.46 -9.16
N GLY A 30 20.33 -8.56 -8.48
CA GLY A 30 20.24 -8.35 -7.03
C GLY A 30 19.91 -9.59 -6.20
N ARG A 31 19.30 -10.63 -6.81
CA ARG A 31 18.82 -11.81 -6.10
C ARG A 31 19.96 -12.82 -5.92
N PRO A 32 20.34 -13.20 -4.69
CA PRO A 32 21.32 -14.24 -4.46
C PRO A 32 20.89 -15.59 -5.05
N ALA A 33 21.86 -16.38 -5.52
CA ALA A 33 21.62 -17.76 -5.93
C ALA A 33 21.12 -18.57 -4.73
N SER A 34 19.97 -19.22 -4.87
CA SER A 34 19.33 -19.97 -3.80
C SER A 34 18.29 -20.95 -4.36
N PRO A 35 18.18 -22.16 -3.78
CA PRO A 35 17.12 -23.11 -4.12
C PRO A 35 15.72 -22.65 -3.63
N CYS A 36 15.66 -21.59 -2.80
CA CYS A 36 14.38 -21.07 -2.31
C CYS A 36 13.52 -20.52 -3.46
N ARG A 37 12.26 -20.98 -3.56
CA ARG A 37 11.30 -20.50 -4.59
C ARG A 37 10.72 -19.11 -4.33
N ARG A 38 10.94 -18.52 -3.15
CA ARG A 38 10.42 -17.18 -2.83
C ARG A 38 11.11 -16.14 -3.71
N LEU A 39 10.35 -15.16 -4.21
CA LEU A 39 10.89 -14.12 -5.09
C LEU A 39 11.94 -13.29 -4.35
N PHE A 40 11.54 -12.62 -3.27
CA PHE A 40 12.43 -11.80 -2.44
C PHE A 40 13.11 -12.64 -1.36
N LEU A 41 14.43 -12.50 -1.27
CA LEU A 41 15.29 -13.20 -0.34
C LEU A 41 16.05 -12.21 0.56
N ARG A 42 16.46 -12.68 1.73
CA ARG A 42 17.41 -11.93 2.56
C ARG A 42 18.81 -11.97 1.95
N MET A 43 19.55 -10.88 2.17
CA MET A 43 20.93 -10.74 1.67
C MET A 43 21.92 -11.60 2.43
N LEU A 44 21.75 -11.79 3.74
CA LEU A 44 22.65 -12.61 4.55
C LEU A 44 22.28 -14.10 4.50
N ALA A 45 23.28 -14.96 4.50
CA ALA A 45 23.09 -16.40 4.50
C ALA A 45 22.33 -16.88 5.77
N PRO A 46 21.58 -17.99 5.69
CA PRO A 46 21.16 -18.67 4.45
C PRO A 46 20.22 -17.81 3.57
N HIS A 47 20.41 -17.75 2.24
CA HIS A 47 19.58 -16.87 1.36
C HIS A 47 18.15 -17.39 1.16
N VAL A 48 17.30 -17.23 2.17
CA VAL A 48 15.89 -17.64 2.16
C VAL A 48 14.97 -16.41 2.17
N GLY A 49 13.66 -16.61 1.95
CA GLY A 49 12.72 -15.50 2.04
C GLY A 49 12.58 -14.95 3.47
N PHE A 50 12.01 -13.75 3.58
CA PHE A 50 11.83 -13.10 4.88
C PHE A 50 11.00 -13.94 5.86
N ALA A 51 11.37 -13.86 7.14
CA ALA A 51 10.67 -14.56 8.22
C ALA A 51 9.28 -13.95 8.51
N SER A 52 9.16 -12.63 8.37
CA SER A 52 7.92 -11.89 8.59
C SER A 52 7.85 -10.62 7.75
N GLY A 53 6.71 -9.94 7.78
CA GLY A 53 6.52 -8.62 7.17
C GLY A 53 7.35 -7.51 7.81
N CYS A 54 7.92 -7.72 9.01
CA CYS A 54 8.74 -6.70 9.69
C CYS A 54 9.96 -6.31 8.86
N ALA A 55 10.58 -7.26 8.14
CA ALA A 55 11.69 -6.95 7.26
C ALA A 55 11.28 -5.97 6.14
N ILE A 56 10.10 -6.17 5.55
CA ILE A 56 9.55 -5.28 4.52
C ILE A 56 9.21 -3.90 5.10
N MET A 57 8.67 -3.86 6.32
CA MET A 57 8.41 -2.61 7.03
C MET A 57 9.70 -1.81 7.23
N MET A 58 10.78 -2.44 7.67
CA MET A 58 12.08 -1.79 7.87
C MET A 58 12.70 -1.32 6.55
N ILE A 59 12.68 -2.15 5.50
CA ILE A 59 13.16 -1.77 4.16
C ILE A 59 12.40 -0.55 3.64
N ALA A 60 11.07 -0.54 3.80
CA ALA A 60 10.24 0.60 3.41
C ALA A 60 10.57 1.85 4.22
N LYS A 61 10.77 1.72 5.54
CA LYS A 61 11.15 2.83 6.42
C LYS A 61 12.48 3.45 5.98
N GLU A 62 13.52 2.64 5.78
CA GLU A 62 14.82 3.13 5.33
C GLU A 62 14.74 3.77 3.94
N ALA A 63 13.91 3.25 3.04
CA ALA A 63 13.70 3.84 1.72
C ALA A 63 13.05 5.24 1.81
N LEU A 64 12.07 5.41 2.71
CA LEU A 64 11.42 6.71 2.96
C LEU A 64 12.41 7.70 3.59
N GLU A 65 13.24 7.25 4.54
CA GLU A 65 14.29 8.08 5.15
C GLU A 65 15.32 8.54 4.12
N ARG A 66 15.81 7.65 3.25
CA ARG A 66 16.72 8.02 2.15
C ARG A 66 16.09 8.99 1.16
N ALA A 67 14.77 8.95 0.99
CA ALA A 67 14.04 9.87 0.12
C ALA A 67 13.71 11.21 0.81
N GLY A 68 14.11 11.42 2.06
CA GLY A 68 13.80 12.64 2.83
C GLY A 68 12.31 12.78 3.17
N ILE A 69 11.55 11.68 3.15
CA ILE A 69 10.12 11.69 3.46
C ILE A 69 9.97 11.46 4.97
N HIS A 70 9.39 12.44 5.66
CA HIS A 70 9.20 12.43 7.11
C HIS A 70 7.75 12.80 7.50
N GLY A 71 7.42 12.70 8.79
CA GLY A 71 6.14 13.18 9.33
C GLY A 71 4.91 12.35 8.95
N TYR A 72 5.08 11.11 8.50
CA TYR A 72 3.97 10.23 8.15
C TYR A 72 3.33 9.56 9.38
N ALA A 73 2.01 9.44 9.35
CA ALA A 73 1.23 8.80 10.41
C ALA A 73 1.28 7.26 10.38
N HIS A 74 1.66 6.66 9.24
CA HIS A 74 1.68 5.20 9.05
C HIS A 74 3.11 4.72 8.79
N HIS A 75 3.50 3.62 9.41
CA HIS A 75 4.88 3.13 9.32
C HIS A 75 5.10 2.10 8.20
N GLY A 76 6.27 2.19 7.57
CA GLY A 76 6.76 1.21 6.60
C GLY A 76 5.80 0.99 5.43
N ALA A 77 5.62 -0.26 5.03
CA ALA A 77 4.87 -0.59 3.82
C ALA A 77 3.37 -0.24 3.87
N HIS A 78 2.79 -0.08 5.07
CA HIS A 78 1.39 0.35 5.21
C HIS A 78 1.17 1.79 4.73
N LEU A 79 2.22 2.63 4.77
CA LEU A 79 2.15 3.98 4.25
C LEU A 79 1.77 4.00 2.77
N PHE A 80 2.45 3.20 1.94
CA PHE A 80 2.16 3.15 0.51
C PHE A 80 0.71 2.77 0.21
N ARG A 81 0.17 1.82 0.97
CA ARG A 81 -1.24 1.42 0.84
C ARG A 81 -2.19 2.55 1.23
N HIS A 82 -1.89 3.27 2.30
CA HIS A 82 -2.70 4.40 2.75
C HIS A 82 -2.64 5.57 1.75
N SER A 83 -1.44 5.87 1.24
CA SER A 83 -1.22 6.90 0.22
C SER A 83 -2.00 6.59 -1.06
N LEU A 84 -1.94 5.35 -1.57
CA LEU A 84 -2.71 4.95 -2.75
C LEU A 84 -4.23 5.12 -2.54
N ALA A 85 -4.74 4.69 -1.39
CA ALA A 85 -6.16 4.83 -1.08
C ALA A 85 -6.60 6.31 -1.02
N THR A 86 -5.77 7.15 -0.40
CA THR A 86 -6.01 8.60 -0.28
C THR A 86 -5.98 9.26 -1.65
N ASP A 87 -5.02 8.89 -2.50
CA ASP A 87 -4.87 9.42 -3.86
C ASP A 87 -6.07 9.05 -4.74
N LEU A 88 -6.53 7.80 -4.66
CA LEU A 88 -7.74 7.35 -5.37
C LEU A 88 -8.99 8.09 -4.91
N LEU A 89 -9.16 8.27 -3.60
CA LEU A 89 -10.29 9.01 -3.05
C LEU A 89 -10.29 10.47 -3.53
N ARG A 90 -9.14 11.13 -3.48
CA ARG A 90 -8.96 12.50 -4.01
C ARG A 90 -9.19 12.60 -5.52
N SER A 91 -8.91 11.52 -6.24
CA SER A 91 -9.19 11.40 -7.69
C SER A 91 -10.66 11.06 -7.99
N GLY A 92 -11.52 10.99 -6.97
CA GLY A 92 -12.95 10.77 -7.11
C GLY A 92 -13.40 9.30 -7.09
N ALA A 93 -12.50 8.35 -6.84
CA ALA A 93 -12.87 6.94 -6.76
C ALA A 93 -13.83 6.68 -5.59
N SER A 94 -14.81 5.81 -5.81
CA SER A 94 -15.75 5.38 -4.77
C SER A 94 -15.10 4.46 -3.75
N PHE A 95 -15.67 4.36 -2.54
CA PHE A 95 -15.21 3.38 -1.54
C PHE A 95 -15.32 1.93 -2.02
N ALA A 96 -16.26 1.64 -2.93
CA ALA A 96 -16.38 0.31 -3.54
C ALA A 96 -15.15 0.00 -4.41
N GLU A 97 -14.75 0.91 -5.30
CA GLU A 97 -13.58 0.76 -6.16
C GLU A 97 -12.28 0.67 -5.36
N ILE A 98 -12.11 1.57 -4.38
CA ILE A 98 -10.95 1.54 -3.47
C ILE A 98 -10.94 0.21 -2.70
N GLY A 99 -12.09 -0.22 -2.18
CA GLY A 99 -12.23 -1.48 -1.45
C GLY A 99 -11.88 -2.69 -2.31
N GLN A 100 -12.28 -2.71 -3.59
CA GLN A 100 -11.93 -3.77 -4.53
C GLN A 100 -10.43 -3.79 -4.83
N LEU A 101 -9.83 -2.66 -5.18
CA LEU A 101 -8.41 -2.56 -5.50
C LEU A 101 -7.53 -2.93 -4.30
N LEU A 102 -7.87 -2.42 -3.11
CA LEU A 102 -7.18 -2.74 -1.86
C LEU A 102 -7.53 -4.13 -1.35
N ARG A 103 -8.61 -4.75 -1.84
CA ARG A 103 -9.13 -6.06 -1.44
C ARG A 103 -9.60 -6.10 0.02
N HIS A 104 -10.32 -5.06 0.42
CA HIS A 104 -11.02 -5.02 1.71
C HIS A 104 -12.20 -5.98 1.73
N ARG A 105 -12.48 -6.54 2.91
CA ARG A 105 -13.59 -7.48 3.12
C ARG A 105 -14.88 -6.75 3.50
N SER A 106 -14.76 -5.75 4.37
CA SER A 106 -15.88 -4.90 4.78
C SER A 106 -15.68 -3.52 4.20
N ILE A 107 -16.79 -2.86 3.87
CA ILE A 107 -16.81 -1.44 3.54
C ILE A 107 -16.26 -0.61 4.72
N ASP A 108 -16.42 -1.06 5.96
CA ASP A 108 -15.89 -0.39 7.16
C ASP A 108 -14.36 -0.26 7.12
N SER A 109 -13.68 -1.29 6.59
CA SER A 109 -12.23 -1.26 6.43
C SER A 109 -11.78 -0.21 5.41
N THR A 110 -12.65 0.14 4.45
CA THR A 110 -12.42 1.25 3.52
C THR A 110 -12.92 2.58 4.08
N GLY A 111 -13.95 2.56 4.93
CA GLY A 111 -14.53 3.73 5.58
C GLY A 111 -13.53 4.52 6.42
N ILE A 112 -12.43 3.91 6.87
CA ILE A 112 -11.32 4.62 7.53
C ILE A 112 -10.74 5.77 6.69
N TYR A 113 -10.93 5.74 5.37
CA TYR A 113 -10.47 6.78 4.44
C TYR A 113 -11.48 7.92 4.28
N ALA A 114 -12.73 7.76 4.70
CA ALA A 114 -13.77 8.77 4.51
C ALA A 114 -13.42 10.11 5.15
N LYS A 115 -12.73 10.09 6.29
CA LYS A 115 -12.20 11.29 6.96
C LYS A 115 -11.22 12.12 6.13
N LEU A 116 -10.74 11.59 5.00
CA LEU A 116 -9.78 12.25 4.11
C LEU A 116 -10.46 12.98 2.94
N ASP A 117 -11.76 12.75 2.71
CA ASP A 117 -12.54 13.37 1.65
C ASP A 117 -13.14 14.71 2.12
N ILE A 118 -12.26 15.70 2.33
CA ILE A 118 -12.65 16.98 2.94
C ILE A 118 -13.69 17.72 2.09
N GLU A 119 -13.60 17.64 0.76
CA GLU A 119 -14.54 18.34 -0.11
C GLU A 119 -15.97 17.77 0.02
N LYS A 120 -16.15 16.45 -0.03
CA LYS A 120 -17.47 15.86 0.25
C LYS A 120 -17.93 16.08 1.69
N LEU A 121 -17.02 16.10 2.66
CA LEU A 121 -17.37 16.40 4.04
C LEU A 121 -17.87 17.85 4.20
N ARG A 122 -17.35 18.81 3.41
CA ARG A 122 -17.86 20.20 3.40
C ARG A 122 -19.28 20.29 2.87
N GLU A 123 -19.63 19.53 1.84
CA GLU A 123 -21.01 19.48 1.31
C GLU A 123 -22.03 18.99 2.35
N LEU A 124 -21.58 18.14 3.29
CA LEU A 124 -22.39 17.64 4.40
C LEU A 124 -22.38 18.56 5.62
N SER A 125 -21.56 19.61 5.63
CA SER A 125 -21.44 20.49 6.77
C SER A 125 -22.68 21.37 6.92
N LEU A 126 -23.19 21.49 8.14
CA LEU A 126 -24.25 22.43 8.46
C LEU A 126 -23.69 23.87 8.44
N PRO A 127 -24.47 24.86 7.99
CA PRO A 127 -24.06 26.25 8.09
C PRO A 127 -23.73 26.60 9.54
N TRP A 128 -22.63 27.33 9.73
CA TRP A 128 -22.19 27.73 11.05
C TRP A 128 -23.25 28.65 11.69
N PRO A 129 -23.83 28.29 12.85
CA PRO A 129 -24.94 29.04 13.44
C PRO A 129 -24.56 30.43 13.95
N GLY A 130 -23.28 30.78 14.01
CA GLY A 130 -22.77 32.07 14.48
C GLY A 130 -22.19 32.99 13.41
N GLY A 131 -22.46 32.75 12.12
CA GLY A 131 -22.03 33.67 11.06
C GLY A 131 -22.90 34.93 11.06
N ILE A 132 -22.28 36.10 11.28
CA ILE A 132 -22.95 37.40 11.09
C ILE A 132 -23.33 37.50 9.61
N GLN A 133 -24.62 37.74 9.33
CA GLN A 133 -25.15 37.97 7.98
C GLN A 133 -24.59 39.24 7.35
#